data_AF-A0A424WCN9-F1
#
_entry.id   AF-A0A424WCN9-F1
#
_cell.length_a   1.000
_cell.length_b   1.000
_cell.length_c   1.000
_cell.angle_alpha   90.00
_cell.angle_beta   90.00
_cell.angle_gamma   90.00
#
_symmetry.space_group_name_H-M   'P 1'
#
loop_
_entity.id
_entity.type
_entity.pdbx_description
1 polymer ?
#
loop_
_entity_poly.entity_id
_entity_poly.type
_entity_poly.pdbx_seq_one_letter_code
_entity_poly.pdbx_strand_id
1 'polypeptide(L)'
;MSVHVLPRRFARRTAFIVAALALPWPQHGQGAGILHLPRAELRLEPGRAPSELLAENRGDSPLYLDVEQHLLLNPGSMPEVLAPVGETERPSLLVTPKRLILAPGQKYRMSVRVLHAPARTQVWRITFRPRERVILNGGEADGSAPLIINMAYGVLIYQTAEHAQP
;
A
#
# COMPACT_ATOMS: atom_id res chain seq x y z
N MET A 1 -92.73 -20.63 7.07
CA MET A 1 -92.79 -19.85 8.32
C MET A 1 -91.36 -19.74 8.85
N SER A 2 -90.86 -18.49 8.91
CA SER A 2 -89.64 -17.99 9.56
C SER A 2 -88.25 -18.60 9.30
N VAL A 3 -87.47 -17.78 8.59
CA VAL A 3 -86.01 -17.62 8.51
C VAL A 3 -85.34 -17.71 9.89
N HIS A 4 -84.12 -18.25 9.97
CA HIS A 4 -83.05 -17.66 10.79
C HIS A 4 -81.68 -17.75 10.10
N VAL A 5 -81.01 -16.60 10.12
CA VAL A 5 -79.83 -16.19 9.36
C VAL A 5 -78.56 -16.66 10.08
N LEU A 6 -77.59 -17.14 9.31
CA LEU A 6 -76.23 -17.45 9.79
C LEU A 6 -75.42 -16.14 9.93
N PRO A 7 -74.81 -15.82 11.09
CA PRO A 7 -73.80 -14.79 11.14
C PRO A 7 -72.41 -15.37 10.81
N ARG A 8 -71.87 -14.91 9.68
CA ARG A 8 -70.41 -14.84 9.44
C ARG A 8 -69.82 -13.78 10.38
N ARG A 9 -68.55 -14.00 10.78
CA ARG A 9 -67.49 -13.04 11.26
C ARG A 9 -66.79 -13.63 12.50
N PHE A 10 -65.49 -13.56 12.72
CA PHE A 10 -64.36 -12.90 12.07
C PHE A 10 -63.13 -13.72 12.52
N ALA A 11 -62.41 -14.34 11.59
CA ALA A 11 -61.11 -14.95 11.91
C ALA A 11 -60.11 -13.82 12.19
N ARG A 12 -59.67 -13.68 13.43
CA ARG A 12 -58.51 -12.84 13.78
C ARG A 12 -57.26 -13.51 13.19
N ARG A 13 -56.89 -13.09 11.98
CA ARG A 13 -55.57 -13.37 11.41
C ARG A 13 -54.58 -12.40 12.05
N THR A 14 -53.85 -12.87 13.04
CA THR A 14 -52.67 -12.19 13.58
C THR A 14 -51.60 -12.21 12.49
N ALA A 15 -51.46 -11.13 11.75
CA ALA A 15 -50.36 -10.95 10.80
C ALA A 15 -49.12 -10.51 11.58
N PHE A 16 -48.19 -11.43 11.82
CA PHE A 16 -46.84 -11.09 12.24
C PHE A 16 -46.12 -10.48 11.03
N ILE A 17 -45.94 -9.16 11.04
CA ILE A 17 -45.02 -8.49 10.11
C ILE A 17 -43.60 -8.75 10.65
N VAL A 18 -42.90 -9.70 10.02
CA VAL A 18 -41.45 -9.83 10.18
C VAL A 18 -40.83 -8.70 9.38
N ALA A 19 -40.46 -7.61 10.06
CA ALA A 19 -39.63 -6.57 9.47
C ALA A 19 -38.25 -7.17 9.18
N ALA A 20 -38.00 -7.53 7.93
CA ALA A 20 -36.69 -7.95 7.47
C ALA A 20 -35.72 -6.75 7.61
N LEU A 21 -34.84 -6.82 8.61
CA LEU A 21 -33.68 -5.96 8.74
C LEU A 21 -32.78 -6.18 7.53
N ALA A 22 -32.94 -5.36 6.49
CA ALA A 22 -31.98 -5.25 5.40
C ALA A 22 -30.71 -4.58 5.96
N LEU A 23 -29.84 -5.38 6.57
CA LEU A 23 -28.46 -4.96 6.80
C LEU A 23 -27.81 -4.85 5.42
N PRO A 24 -27.39 -3.66 4.97
CA PRO A 24 -26.65 -3.57 3.71
C PRO A 24 -25.38 -4.41 3.88
N TRP A 25 -25.26 -5.46 3.07
CA TRP A 25 -23.99 -6.18 2.97
C TRP A 25 -22.89 -5.15 2.69
N PRO A 26 -21.74 -5.23 3.37
CA PRO A 26 -20.62 -4.35 3.06
C PRO A 26 -20.28 -4.58 1.59
N GLN A 27 -20.54 -3.56 0.76
CA GLN A 27 -20.01 -3.52 -0.58
C GLN A 27 -18.50 -3.42 -0.41
N HIS A 28 -17.81 -4.54 -0.53
CA HIS A 28 -16.37 -4.52 -0.72
C HIS A 28 -16.16 -3.70 -1.99
N GLY A 29 -15.63 -2.48 -1.81
CA GLY A 29 -15.32 -1.60 -2.92
C GLY A 29 -14.43 -2.34 -3.90
N GLN A 30 -14.68 -2.15 -5.20
CA GLN A 30 -13.78 -2.57 -6.27
C GLN A 30 -12.49 -1.72 -6.26
N GLY A 31 -12.03 -1.29 -5.09
CA GLY A 31 -10.94 -0.34 -5.01
C GLY A 31 -9.60 -1.06 -4.98
N ALA A 32 -8.63 -0.37 -5.56
CA ALA A 32 -7.24 -0.82 -5.60
C ALA A 32 -6.56 -0.46 -4.28
N GLY A 33 -5.59 -1.27 -3.84
CA GLY A 33 -4.65 -0.82 -2.84
C GLY A 33 -3.91 0.44 -3.34
N ILE A 34 -3.84 1.49 -2.54
CA ILE A 34 -3.19 2.76 -2.90
C ILE A 34 -2.01 2.96 -1.97
N LEU A 35 -0.79 2.76 -2.48
CA LEU A 35 0.41 3.03 -1.72
C LEU A 35 0.67 4.54 -1.68
N HIS A 36 0.76 5.07 -0.47
CA HIS A 36 1.18 6.44 -0.20
C HIS A 36 2.47 6.44 0.61
N LEU A 37 3.48 7.16 0.10
CA LEU A 37 4.76 7.40 0.77
C LEU A 37 4.81 8.88 1.16
N PRO A 38 4.74 9.23 2.46
CA PRO A 38 4.71 10.62 2.89
C PRO A 38 5.95 11.44 2.51
N ARG A 39 7.06 10.77 2.19
CA ARG A 39 8.31 11.39 1.76
C ARG A 39 8.90 10.62 0.60
N ALA A 40 9.38 11.36 -0.41
CA ALA A 40 10.14 10.81 -1.53
C ALA A 40 11.65 10.72 -1.23
N GLU A 41 12.13 11.44 -0.20
CA GLU A 41 13.55 11.49 0.15
C GLU A 41 13.79 11.48 1.66
N LEU A 42 14.92 10.93 2.07
CA LEU A 42 15.43 10.91 3.45
C LEU A 42 16.92 11.25 3.45
N ARG A 43 17.38 11.93 4.50
CA ARG A 43 18.80 12.18 4.75
C ARG A 43 19.22 11.54 6.07
N LEU A 44 20.33 10.82 6.04
CA LEU A 44 20.97 10.20 7.18
C LEU A 44 22.30 10.91 7.42
N GLU A 45 22.36 11.66 8.52
CA GLU A 45 23.52 12.41 8.94
C GLU A 45 24.18 11.70 10.14
N PRO A 46 25.52 11.68 10.22
CA PRO A 46 26.22 11.17 11.39
C PRO A 46 25.74 11.83 12.68
N GLY A 47 25.46 11.03 13.72
CA GLY A 47 25.01 11.54 15.02
C GLY A 47 23.56 12.05 15.07
N ARG A 48 22.80 11.99 13.98
CA ARG A 48 21.39 12.43 13.94
C ARG A 48 20.45 11.24 13.81
N ALA A 49 19.32 11.31 14.53
CA ALA A 49 18.26 10.32 14.38
C ALA A 49 17.69 10.37 12.94
N PRO A 50 17.53 9.22 12.25
CA PRO A 50 16.92 9.17 10.94
C PRO A 50 15.50 9.73 10.97
N SER A 51 15.11 10.39 9.88
CA SER A 51 13.68 10.56 9.59
C SER A 51 13.03 9.22 9.29
N GLU A 52 11.77 9.06 9.68
CA GLU A 52 11.03 7.82 9.49
C GLU A 52 10.71 7.55 8.01
N LEU A 53 10.97 6.32 7.57
CA LEU A 53 10.47 5.79 6.31
C LEU A 53 9.11 5.14 6.56
N LEU A 54 8.04 5.75 6.08
CA LEU A 54 6.67 5.28 6.25
C LEU A 54 6.06 4.80 4.93
N ALA A 55 5.36 3.67 4.99
CA ALA A 55 4.50 3.18 3.92
C ALA A 55 3.05 3.13 4.43
N GLU A 56 2.14 3.76 3.71
CA GLU A 56 0.72 3.82 4.07
C GLU A 56 -0.13 3.21 2.96
N ASN A 57 -1.07 2.33 3.31
CA ASN A 57 -2.14 1.95 2.40
C ASN A 57 -3.32 2.89 2.60
N ARG A 58 -3.60 3.75 1.61
CA ARG A 58 -4.76 4.65 1.58
C ARG A 58 -5.91 4.12 0.74
N GLY A 59 -5.78 2.91 0.19
CA GLY A 59 -6.85 2.21 -0.49
C GLY A 59 -7.76 1.46 0.48
N ASP A 60 -8.77 0.82 -0.09
CA ASP A 60 -9.79 -0.01 0.57
C ASP A 60 -9.52 -1.52 0.42
N SER A 61 -8.51 -1.90 -0.37
CA SER A 61 -7.99 -3.27 -0.49
C SER A 61 -6.61 -3.42 0.17
N PRO A 62 -6.26 -4.60 0.71
CA PRO A 62 -4.89 -4.86 1.19
C PRO A 62 -3.83 -4.59 0.12
N LEU A 63 -2.59 -4.34 0.53
CA LEU A 63 -1.44 -4.22 -0.37
C LEU A 63 -0.39 -5.27 -0.02
N TYR A 64 0.04 -6.05 -1.01
CA TYR A 64 1.23 -6.90 -0.91
C TYR A 64 2.37 -6.25 -1.68
N LEU A 65 3.42 -5.86 -0.96
CA LEU A 65 4.54 -5.10 -1.50
C LEU A 65 5.82 -5.93 -1.48
N ASP A 66 6.55 -5.93 -2.59
CA ASP A 66 7.98 -6.20 -2.61
C ASP A 66 8.76 -4.90 -2.41
N VAL A 67 9.77 -4.94 -1.54
CA VAL A 67 10.63 -3.80 -1.23
C VAL A 67 12.05 -4.12 -1.68
N GLU A 68 12.49 -3.42 -2.70
CA GLU A 68 13.82 -3.54 -3.28
C GLU A 68 14.73 -2.42 -2.75
N GLN A 69 15.97 -2.74 -2.41
CA GLN A 69 16.98 -1.77 -2.02
C GLN A 69 18.18 -1.88 -2.96
N HIS A 70 18.57 -0.75 -3.55
CA HIS A 70 19.72 -0.64 -4.42
C HIS A 70 20.62 0.51 -3.98
N LEU A 71 21.93 0.32 -4.07
CA LEU A 71 22.91 1.40 -4.05
C LEU A 71 22.91 2.08 -5.43
N LEU A 72 22.75 3.40 -5.45
CA LEU A 72 22.79 4.21 -6.66
C LEU A 72 24.23 4.63 -6.95
N LEU A 73 24.80 4.06 -8.00
CA LEU A 73 26.13 4.41 -8.50
C LEU A 73 26.00 5.46 -9.60
N ASN A 74 26.95 6.39 -9.63
CA ASN A 74 26.97 7.53 -10.56
C ASN A 74 25.68 8.38 -10.53
N PRO A 75 25.17 8.79 -9.35
CA PRO A 75 23.93 9.55 -9.27
C PRO A 75 24.02 10.84 -10.10
N GLY A 76 23.03 11.06 -10.98
CA GLY A 76 22.99 12.24 -11.86
C GLY A 76 23.99 12.23 -13.02
N SER A 77 24.75 11.14 -13.22
CA SER A 77 25.63 10.92 -14.37
C SER A 77 25.14 9.74 -15.20
N MET A 78 25.38 9.74 -16.51
CA MET A 78 25.00 8.64 -17.39
C MET A 78 26.21 7.75 -17.73
N PRO A 79 26.12 6.41 -17.58
CA PRO A 79 24.97 5.67 -17.08
C PRO A 79 24.87 5.71 -15.54
N GLU A 80 23.65 5.91 -15.06
CA GLU A 80 23.29 5.68 -13.66
C GLU A 80 23.08 4.17 -13.46
N VAL A 81 23.68 3.59 -12.42
CA VAL A 81 23.68 2.13 -12.20
C VAL A 81 23.10 1.80 -10.82
N LEU A 82 22.17 0.83 -10.78
CA LEU A 82 21.55 0.33 -9.55
C LEU A 82 22.21 -0.99 -9.15
N ALA A 83 22.98 -0.99 -8.07
CA ALA A 83 23.56 -2.21 -7.51
C ALA A 83 22.65 -2.76 -6.40
N PRO A 84 22.12 -3.99 -6.51
CA PRO A 84 21.27 -4.57 -5.47
C PRO A 84 22.00 -4.67 -4.13
N VAL A 85 21.29 -4.43 -3.02
CA VAL A 85 21.90 -4.51 -1.67
C VAL A 85 22.50 -5.90 -1.37
N GLY A 86 21.95 -6.96 -1.96
CA GLY A 86 22.48 -8.33 -1.78
C GLY A 86 23.77 -8.60 -2.54
N GLU A 87 24.10 -7.76 -3.52
CA GLU A 87 25.33 -7.85 -4.34
C GLU A 87 26.35 -6.78 -3.93
N THR A 88 25.97 -5.85 -3.06
CA THR A 88 26.88 -4.87 -2.48
C THR A 88 27.70 -5.56 -1.39
N GLU A 89 29.02 -5.62 -1.55
CA GLU A 89 29.92 -6.36 -0.65
C GLU A 89 29.81 -5.94 0.83
N ARG A 90 29.67 -4.63 1.08
CA ARG A 90 29.61 -4.05 2.43
C ARG A 90 28.54 -2.96 2.48
N PRO A 91 27.24 -3.32 2.56
CA PRO A 91 26.19 -2.33 2.59
C PRO A 91 26.28 -1.52 3.89
N SER A 92 26.25 -0.20 3.78
CA SER A 92 26.27 0.75 4.91
C SER A 92 24.89 0.98 5.52
N LEU A 93 23.83 0.57 4.80
CA LEU A 93 22.44 0.76 5.17
C LEU A 93 21.65 -0.52 4.89
N LEU A 94 20.71 -0.86 5.76
CA LEU A 94 19.69 -1.87 5.50
C LEU A 94 18.29 -1.32 5.78
N VAL A 95 17.39 -1.51 4.81
CA VAL A 95 15.96 -1.23 4.94
C VAL A 95 15.19 -2.55 4.96
N THR A 96 14.36 -2.72 5.98
CA THR A 96 13.60 -3.96 6.19
C THR A 96 12.15 -3.68 6.60
N PRO A 97 11.20 -4.58 6.29
CA PRO A 97 11.36 -5.87 5.61
C PRO A 97 11.41 -5.76 4.07
N LYS A 98 11.83 -6.84 3.38
CA LYS A 98 11.81 -6.96 1.90
C LYS A 98 10.42 -7.28 1.32
N ARG A 99 9.50 -7.74 2.17
CA ARG A 99 8.10 -8.02 1.83
C ARG A 99 7.22 -7.44 2.93
N LEU A 100 6.17 -6.75 2.52
CA LEU A 100 5.28 -6.04 3.44
C LEU A 100 3.84 -6.26 3.01
N ILE A 101 2.97 -6.48 4.00
CA ILE A 101 1.52 -6.55 3.81
C ILE A 101 0.91 -5.39 4.58
N LEU A 102 0.09 -4.57 3.91
CA LEU A 102 -0.63 -3.46 4.53
C LEU A 102 -2.13 -3.65 4.37
N ALA A 103 -2.84 -3.79 5.47
CA ALA A 103 -4.31 -3.73 5.47
C ALA A 103 -4.80 -2.33 5.02
N PRO A 104 -6.06 -2.21 4.56
CA PRO A 104 -6.66 -0.91 4.26
C PRO A 104 -6.48 0.09 5.42
N GLY A 105 -6.02 1.30 5.11
CA GLY A 105 -5.74 2.35 6.10
C GLY A 105 -4.48 2.14 6.97
N GLN A 106 -3.77 1.01 6.83
CA GLN A 106 -2.62 0.70 7.67
C GLN A 106 -1.41 1.56 7.30
N LYS A 107 -0.68 1.99 8.33
CA LYS A 107 0.64 2.60 8.23
C LYS A 107 1.68 1.64 8.78
N TYR A 108 2.83 1.56 8.11
CA TYR A 108 3.97 0.78 8.56
C TYR A 108 5.23 1.62 8.55
N ARG A 109 5.96 1.60 9.67
CA ARG A 109 7.26 2.22 9.82
C ARG A 109 8.34 1.22 9.44
N MET A 110 9.02 1.46 8.32
CA MET A 110 10.13 0.64 7.87
C MET A 110 11.31 0.77 8.83
N SER A 111 12.04 -0.33 9.05
CA SER A 111 13.28 -0.30 9.82
C SER A 111 14.43 0.11 8.91
N VAL A 112 15.00 1.29 9.17
CA VAL A 112 16.18 1.82 8.49
C VAL A 112 17.35 1.72 9.46
N ARG A 113 18.32 0.84 9.18
CA ARG A 113 19.46 0.56 10.04
C ARG A 113 20.76 0.96 9.34
N VAL A 114 21.48 1.91 9.92
CA VAL A 114 22.85 2.23 9.51
C VAL A 114 23.77 1.17 10.12
N LEU A 115 24.52 0.47 9.26
CA LEU A 115 25.45 -0.58 9.67
C LEU A 115 26.84 -0.04 9.97
N HIS A 116 27.26 0.96 9.21
CA HIS A 116 28.49 1.72 9.41
C HIS A 116 28.36 3.05 8.65
N ALA A 117 29.17 4.05 9.03
CA ALA A 117 29.24 5.28 8.27
C ALA A 117 30.01 5.05 6.95
N PRO A 118 29.51 5.54 5.81
CA PRO A 118 30.19 5.35 4.54
C PRO A 118 31.35 6.33 4.39
N ALA A 119 32.42 5.92 3.70
CA ALA A 119 33.58 6.79 3.45
C ALA A 119 33.28 7.96 2.51
N ARG A 120 32.24 7.85 1.69
CA ARG A 120 31.72 8.88 0.78
C ARG A 120 30.20 8.90 0.87
N THR A 121 29.58 10.04 0.56
CA THR A 121 28.12 10.12 0.54
C THR A 121 27.57 9.08 -0.43
N GLN A 122 26.65 8.25 0.06
CA GLN A 122 25.99 7.20 -0.71
C GLN A 122 24.52 7.54 -0.88
N VAL A 123 23.93 7.13 -2.00
CA VAL A 123 22.50 7.27 -2.25
C VAL A 123 21.91 5.88 -2.41
N TRP A 124 20.91 5.56 -1.60
CA TRP A 124 20.18 4.30 -1.65
C TRP A 124 18.80 4.53 -2.22
N ARG A 125 18.40 3.73 -3.20
CA ARG A 125 17.05 3.72 -3.77
C ARG A 125 16.25 2.57 -3.17
N ILE A 126 15.17 2.92 -2.47
CA ILE A 126 14.18 1.97 -1.96
C ILE A 126 12.99 1.99 -2.91
N THR A 127 12.66 0.87 -3.52
CA THR A 127 11.53 0.75 -4.46
C THR A 127 10.47 -0.17 -3.87
N PHE A 128 9.27 0.36 -3.69
CA PHE A 128 8.09 -0.38 -3.27
C PHE A 128 7.28 -0.77 -4.50
N ARG A 129 7.08 -2.07 -4.70
CA ARG A 129 6.31 -2.63 -5.82
C ARG A 129 5.09 -3.39 -5.30
N PRO A 130 3.86 -2.86 -5.49
CA PRO A 130 2.66 -3.65 -5.36
C PRO A 130 2.71 -4.87 -6.29
N ARG A 131 2.41 -6.05 -5.74
CA ARG A 131 2.23 -7.29 -6.51
C ARG A 131 0.89 -7.33 -7.24
N GLU A 132 -0.07 -6.59 -6.72
CA GLU A 132 -1.39 -6.46 -7.31
C GLU A 132 -1.32 -5.60 -8.57
N ARG A 133 -2.07 -6.03 -9.58
CA ARG A 133 -2.25 -5.27 -10.81
C ARG A 133 -3.55 -4.49 -10.69
N VAL A 134 -3.49 -3.19 -10.97
CA VAL A 134 -4.74 -2.42 -11.08
C VAL A 134 -5.34 -2.77 -12.44
N ILE A 135 -6.50 -3.44 -12.40
CA ILE A 135 -7.29 -3.77 -13.59
C ILE A 135 -8.42 -2.75 -13.69
N LEU A 136 -8.40 -1.93 -14.74
CA LEU A 136 -9.48 -1.01 -15.05
C LEU A 136 -10.30 -1.65 -16.17
N ASN A 137 -11.53 -2.05 -15.84
CA ASN A 137 -12.51 -2.45 -16.84
C ASN A 137 -13.11 -1.16 -17.42
N GLY A 138 -13.01 -0.95 -18.74
CA GLY A 138 -13.83 0.10 -19.34
C GLY A 138 -15.30 -0.30 -19.24
N GLY A 139 -16.18 0.70 -19.14
CA GLY A 139 -17.62 0.50 -18.89
C GLY A 139 -18.31 -0.40 -19.91
N GLU A 140 -19.59 -0.72 -19.64
CA GLU A 140 -20.49 -1.70 -20.31
C GLU A 140 -20.66 -1.58 -21.84
N ALA A 141 -19.85 -0.81 -22.54
CA ALA A 141 -19.76 -0.86 -23.99
C ALA A 141 -19.13 -2.21 -24.41
N ASP A 142 -19.94 -3.02 -25.09
CA ASP A 142 -19.54 -4.25 -25.78
C ASP A 142 -18.21 -4.03 -26.51
N GLY A 143 -17.14 -4.68 -26.05
CA GLY A 143 -15.80 -4.59 -26.65
C GLY A 143 -14.72 -3.84 -25.84
N SER A 144 -14.97 -3.46 -24.58
CA SER A 144 -13.90 -2.88 -23.76
C SER A 144 -12.84 -3.91 -23.32
N ALA A 145 -11.58 -3.69 -23.70
CA ALA A 145 -10.45 -4.49 -23.24
C ALA A 145 -9.92 -3.99 -21.89
N PRO A 146 -9.51 -4.88 -20.97
CA PRO A 146 -9.02 -4.49 -19.65
C PRO A 146 -7.67 -3.75 -19.73
N LEU A 147 -7.56 -2.60 -19.05
CA LEU A 147 -6.29 -1.88 -18.88
C LEU A 147 -5.61 -2.34 -17.59
N ILE A 148 -4.35 -2.76 -17.70
CA ILE A 148 -3.53 -3.24 -16.58
C ILE A 148 -2.42 -2.23 -16.30
N ILE A 149 -2.38 -1.69 -15.07
CA ILE A 149 -1.34 -0.73 -14.63
C ILE A 149 -0.47 -1.38 -13.55
N ASN A 150 0.86 -1.32 -13.73
CA ASN A 150 1.86 -1.66 -12.73
C ASN A 150 2.57 -0.39 -12.27
N MET A 151 2.56 -0.10 -10.98
CA MET A 151 3.21 1.08 -10.41
C MET A 151 4.35 0.66 -9.49
N ALA A 152 5.42 1.46 -9.42
CA ALA A 152 6.50 1.29 -8.47
C ALA A 152 6.85 2.65 -7.88
N TYR A 153 7.05 2.70 -6.56
CA TYR A 153 7.27 3.94 -5.83
C TYR A 153 8.68 3.97 -5.26
N GLY A 154 9.44 5.01 -5.58
CA GLY A 154 10.82 5.17 -5.15
C GLY A 154 10.97 6.15 -3.99
N VAL A 155 11.84 5.80 -3.03
CA VAL A 155 12.38 6.72 -2.04
C VAL A 155 13.89 6.75 -2.16
N LEU A 156 14.49 7.93 -2.18
CA LEU A 156 15.94 8.09 -2.11
C LEU A 156 16.38 8.34 -0.68
N ILE A 157 17.39 7.63 -0.22
CA ILE A 157 18.03 7.84 1.08
C ILE A 157 19.46 8.29 0.82
N TYR A 158 19.74 9.55 1.10
CA TYR A 158 21.09 10.11 1.07
C TYR A 158 21.74 9.82 2.42
N GLN A 159 22.85 9.11 2.42
CA GLN A 159 23.64 8.80 3.60
C GLN A 159 24.96 9.55 3.52
N THR A 160 25.10 10.58 4.35
CA THR A 160 26.27 11.46 4.36
C THR A 160 27.49 10.73 4.93
N ALA A 161 28.67 11.02 4.37
CA ALA A 161 29.93 10.49 4.89
C ALA A 161 30.26 11.07 6.27
N GLU A 162 30.99 10.31 7.08
CA GLU A 162 31.45 10.74 8.42
C GLU A 162 32.38 11.95 8.37
N HIS A 163 33.21 12.06 7.32
CA HIS A 163 34.20 13.13 7.15
C HIS A 163 33.75 14.24 6.19
N ALA A 164 32.47 14.27 5.79
CA ALA A 164 31.92 15.36 5.00
C ALA A 164 31.61 16.58 5.89
N GLN A 165 32.65 17.17 6.49
CA GLN A 165 32.59 18.50 7.07
C GLN A 165 32.92 19.50 5.93
N PRO A 166 32.13 20.58 5.74
CA PRO A 166 32.44 21.61 4.74
C PRO A 166 33.76 22.33 5.02
#